data_AF-A0A257CX08-F1
#
_entry.id   AF-A0A257CX08-F1
#
_cell.length_a   1.000
_cell.length_b   1.000
_cell.length_c   1.000
_cell.angle_alpha   90.00
_cell.angle_beta   90.00
_cell.angle_gamma   90.00
#
_symmetry.space_group_name_H-M   'P 1'
#
loop_
_entity.id
_entity.type
_entity.pdbx_description
1 polymer ?
#
loop_
_entity_poly.entity_id
_entity_poly.type
_entity_poly.pdbx_seq_one_letter_code
_entity_poly.pdbx_strand_id
1 'polypeptide(L)'
;MQIGKWGNSLAVRLPGQLVQELGIAEGDEVELLPLPRRANAPAVFAVQPLPSKLDRLQAMRRYRAPFPEGWRFDRDEANAR
;
A
#
# COMPACT_ATOMS: atom_id res chain seq x y z
N MET A 1 25.09 -2.79 -7.34
CA MET A 1 24.16 -2.30 -6.30
C MET A 1 24.78 -2.54 -4.95
N GLN A 2 24.60 -1.63 -3.99
CA GLN A 2 25.08 -1.78 -2.61
C GLN A 2 23.98 -1.30 -1.67
N ILE A 3 23.98 -1.82 -0.46
CA ILE A 3 23.10 -1.35 0.60
C ILE A 3 23.66 -0.03 1.13
N GLY A 4 22.84 1.01 1.13
CA GLY A 4 23.15 2.31 1.71
C GLY A 4 22.31 2.59 2.96
N LYS A 5 22.62 3.68 3.68
CA LYS A 5 21.75 4.21 4.73
C LYS A 5 20.83 5.28 4.17
N TRP A 6 19.57 5.25 4.58
CA TRP A 6 18.60 6.32 4.38
C TRP A 6 17.89 6.59 5.71
N GLY A 7 18.18 7.74 6.32
CA GLY A 7 17.78 8.01 7.71
C GLY A 7 18.35 6.94 8.66
N ASN A 8 17.46 6.35 9.46
CA ASN A 8 17.80 5.27 10.40
C ASN A 8 17.69 3.86 9.81
N SER A 9 17.40 3.74 8.50
CA SER A 9 17.12 2.48 7.83
C SER A 9 18.14 2.17 6.74
N LEU A 10 18.14 0.92 6.28
CA LEU A 10 18.91 0.47 5.12
C LEU A 10 18.08 0.57 3.85
N ALA A 11 18.73 0.89 2.74
CA ALA A 11 18.11 1.06 1.44
C ALA A 11 18.93 0.43 0.32
N VAL A 12 18.24 -0.01 -0.73
CA VAL A 12 18.84 -0.47 -1.99
C VAL A 12 18.27 0.34 -3.15
N ARG A 13 19.08 0.60 -4.19
CA ARG A 13 18.60 1.29 -5.40
C ARG A 13 17.85 0.30 -6.28
N LEU A 14 16.63 0.59 -6.66
CA LEU A 14 15.89 -0.23 -7.63
C LEU A 14 16.33 0.17 -9.05
N PRO A 15 16.63 -0.79 -9.95
CA PRO A 15 16.88 -0.51 -11.35
C PRO A 15 15.65 0.14 -12.02
N GLY A 16 15.87 1.06 -12.96
CA GLY A 16 14.77 1.79 -13.63
C GLY A 16 13.78 0.88 -14.35
N GLN A 17 14.25 -0.22 -14.95
CA GLN A 17 13.38 -1.23 -15.56
C GLN A 17 12.44 -1.86 -14.54
N LEU A 18 12.94 -2.20 -13.34
CA LEU A 18 12.12 -2.79 -12.28
C LEU A 18 11.08 -1.80 -11.74
N VAL A 19 11.45 -0.52 -11.63
CA VAL A 19 10.54 0.57 -11.25
C VAL A 19 9.38 0.67 -12.26
N GLN A 20 9.68 0.59 -13.56
CA GLN A 20 8.68 0.62 -14.63
C GLN A 20 7.79 -0.63 -14.62
N GLU A 21 8.38 -1.82 -14.49
CA GLU A 21 7.63 -3.09 -14.45
C GLU A 21 6.68 -3.18 -13.25
N LEU A 22 7.10 -2.65 -12.09
CA LEU A 22 6.27 -2.60 -10.88
C LEU A 22 5.27 -1.43 -10.89
N GLY A 23 5.39 -0.49 -11.83
CA GLY A 23 4.52 0.69 -11.94
C GLY A 23 4.60 1.61 -10.73
N ILE A 24 5.75 1.68 -10.06
CA ILE A 24 5.96 2.53 -8.87
C ILE A 24 6.70 3.81 -9.24
N ALA A 25 6.47 4.86 -8.46
CA ALA A 25 7.12 6.16 -8.60
C ALA A 25 7.60 6.70 -7.24
N GLU A 26 8.32 7.82 -7.27
CA GLU A 26 8.66 8.55 -6.05
C GLU A 26 7.39 8.98 -5.30
N GLY A 27 7.37 8.72 -3.99
CA GLY A 27 6.22 9.02 -3.13
C GLY A 27 5.21 7.88 -2.97
N ASP A 28 5.34 6.81 -3.75
CA ASP A 28 4.52 5.61 -3.57
C ASP A 28 4.91 4.86 -2.31
N GLU A 29 3.90 4.35 -1.60
CA GLU A 29 4.10 3.45 -0.48
C GLU A 29 4.22 2.01 -1.02
N VAL A 30 5.24 1.28 -0.57
CA VAL A 30 5.45 -0.12 -0.94
C VAL A 30 5.74 -0.95 0.30
N GLU A 31 5.36 -2.22 0.27
CA GLU A 31 5.69 -3.20 1.29
C GLU A 31 6.74 -4.19 0.76
N LEU A 32 7.70 -4.54 1.62
CA LEU A 32 8.70 -5.58 1.33
C LEU A 32 8.32 -6.85 2.08
N LEU A 33 7.95 -7.88 1.33
CA LEU A 33 7.49 -9.15 1.88
C LEU A 33 8.57 -10.22 1.73
N PRO A 34 9.10 -10.80 2.81
CA PRO A 34 10.03 -11.91 2.70
C PRO A 34 9.32 -13.13 2.11
N LEU A 35 9.90 -13.75 1.08
CA LEU A 35 9.36 -14.99 0.52
C LEU A 35 9.92 -16.22 1.25
N PRO A 36 9.18 -17.34 1.30
CA PRO A 36 9.66 -18.58 1.90
C PRO A 36 11.00 -19.00 1.31
N ARG A 37 11.99 -19.20 2.18
CA ARG A 37 13.33 -19.60 1.76
C ARG A 37 13.36 -21.10 1.48
N ARG A 38 13.77 -21.48 0.26
CA ARG A 38 14.08 -22.88 -0.07
C ARG A 38 15.50 -23.22 0.38
N ALA A 39 15.72 -24.48 0.74
CA ALA A 39 17.07 -24.98 1.04
C ALA A 39 17.99 -24.72 -0.17
N ASN A 40 19.19 -24.19 0.10
CA ASN A 40 20.19 -23.82 -0.90
C ASN A 40 19.77 -22.74 -1.92
N ALA A 41 18.71 -21.96 -1.64
CA ALA A 41 18.31 -20.83 -2.47
C ALA A 41 18.72 -19.47 -1.85
N PRO A 42 18.95 -18.44 -2.69
CA PRO A 42 19.13 -17.07 -2.21
C PRO A 42 17.88 -16.60 -1.47
N ALA A 43 18.06 -15.65 -0.54
CA ALA A 43 16.94 -14.94 0.04
C ALA A 43 16.26 -14.10 -1.03
N VAL A 44 14.93 -14.15 -1.08
CA VAL A 44 14.11 -13.38 -2.02
C VAL A 44 13.04 -12.67 -1.22
N PHE A 45 12.72 -11.45 -1.65
CA PHE A 45 11.58 -10.71 -1.14
C PHE A 45 10.74 -10.23 -2.33
N ALA A 46 9.45 -10.06 -2.12
CA ALA A 46 8.56 -9.39 -3.04
C ALA A 46 8.42 -7.92 -2.67
N VAL A 47 8.25 -7.07 -3.68
CA VAL A 47 7.84 -5.67 -3.51
C VAL A 47 6.37 -5.61 -3.88
N GLN A 48 5.53 -5.12 -2.98
CA GLN A 48 4.11 -4.93 -3.23
C GLN A 48 3.76 -3.45 -3.13
N PRO A 49 3.33 -2.81 -4.23
CA PRO A 49 2.78 -1.46 -4.17
C PRO A 49 1.53 -1.43 -3.30
N LEU A 50 1.45 -0.45 -2.39
CA LEU A 50 0.26 -0.24 -1.60
C LEU A 50 -0.73 0.64 -2.37
N PRO A 51 -2.05 0.39 -2.25
CA PRO A 51 -3.04 1.19 -2.93
C PRO A 51 -2.96 2.64 -2.49
N SER A 52 -2.98 3.54 -3.47
CA SER A 52 -2.96 4.97 -3.20
C SER A 52 -4.20 5.37 -2.37
N LYS A 53 -4.18 6.59 -1.81
CA LYS A 53 -5.37 7.13 -1.15
C LYS A 53 -6.58 7.13 -2.08
N LEU A 54 -6.37 7.44 -3.36
CA LEU A 54 -7.43 7.45 -4.36
C LEU A 54 -7.95 6.05 -4.64
N ASP A 55 -7.07 5.06 -4.80
CA ASP A 55 -7.48 3.65 -5.02
C ASP A 55 -8.29 3.12 -3.84
N ARG A 56 -7.86 3.46 -2.62
CA ARG A 56 -8.61 3.13 -1.39
C ARG A 56 -10.00 3.76 -1.40
N LEU A 57 -10.11 5.05 -1.71
CA LEU A 57 -11.40 5.75 -1.81
C LEU A 57 -12.29 5.17 -2.92
N GLN A 58 -11.72 4.79 -4.06
CA GLN A 58 -12.45 4.14 -5.15
C GLN A 58 -12.95 2.76 -4.75
N ALA A 59 -12.11 1.95 -4.08
CA ALA A 59 -12.51 0.64 -3.57
C ALA A 59 -13.66 0.75 -2.55
N MET A 60 -13.68 1.81 -1.73
CA MET A 60 -14.79 2.06 -0.80
C MET A 60 -16.13 2.32 -1.49
N ARG A 61 -16.15 2.76 -2.75
CA ARG A 61 -17.39 3.04 -3.48
C ARG A 61 -18.27 1.80 -3.66
N ARG A 62 -17.70 0.58 -3.62
CA ARG A 62 -18.46 -0.68 -3.67
C ARG A 62 -19.43 -0.87 -2.50
N TYR A 63 -19.18 -0.19 -1.39
CA TYR A 63 -20.02 -0.23 -0.20
C TYR A 63 -21.10 0.85 -0.17
N ARG A 64 -21.21 1.67 -1.23
CA ARG A 64 -22.29 2.65 -1.31
C ARG A 64 -23.61 1.91 -1.50
N ALA A 65 -24.49 2.06 -0.52
CA ALA A 65 -25.90 1.71 -0.63
C ALA A 65 -26.74 3.00 -0.63
N PRO A 66 -27.90 3.02 -1.30
CA PRO A 66 -28.86 4.09 -1.08
C PRO A 66 -29.24 4.14 0.39
N PHE A 67 -29.37 5.35 0.93
CA PHE A 67 -29.90 5.52 2.27
C PHE A 67 -31.41 5.23 2.29
N PRO A 68 -31.96 4.73 3.40
CA PRO A 68 -33.40 4.59 3.57
C PRO A 68 -34.14 5.92 3.34
N GLU A 69 -35.42 5.84 2.98
CA GLU A 69 -36.25 7.02 2.84
C GLU A 69 -36.29 7.82 4.15
N GLY A 70 -36.13 9.14 4.07
CA GLY A 70 -36.09 10.03 5.24
C GLY A 70 -34.83 9.95 6.08
N TRP A 71 -33.83 9.13 5.72
CA TRP A 71 -32.57 9.07 6.45
C TRP A 71 -31.84 10.41 6.40
N ARG A 72 -31.44 10.90 7.57
CA ARG A 72 -30.61 12.09 7.72
C ARG A 72 -29.48 11.78 8.69
N PHE A 73 -28.26 12.09 8.28
CA PHE A 73 -27.11 11.98 9.17
C PHE A 73 -27.23 12.99 10.31
N ASP A 74 -27.14 12.50 11.55
CA ASP A 74 -26.99 13.32 12.75
C ASP A 74 -25.63 13.03 13.41
N ARG A 75 -24.85 14.07 13.64
CA ARG A 75 -23.50 13.95 14.19
C ARG A 75 -23.51 13.66 15.68
N ASP A 76 -24.43 14.28 16.42
CA ASP A 76 -24.46 14.18 17.87
C ASP A 76 -24.98 12.80 18.28
N GLU A 77 -25.99 12.28 17.57
CA GLU A 77 -26.47 10.90 17.70
C GLU A 77 -25.33 9.89 17.46
N ALA A 78 -24.56 10.05 16.38
CA ALA A 78 -23.48 9.13 16.03
C ALA A 78 -22.31 9.12 17.04
N ASN A 79 -22.12 10.22 17.78
CA ASN A 79 -21.04 10.42 18.74
C ASN A 79 -21.47 10.21 20.20
N ALA A 80 -22.71 9.81 20.48
CA ALA A 80 -23.26 9.64 21.84
C ALA A 80 -22.72 8.40 22.60
N ARG A 81 -21.46 8.02 22.34
CA ARG A 81 -20.81 6.82 22.91
C ARG A 81 -20.15 7.12 24.25
#